data_AF-A0A0L0VV90-F1
#
_entry.id   AF-A0A0L0VV90-F1
#
_cell.length_a   1.000
_cell.length_b   1.000
_cell.length_c   1.000
_cell.angle_alpha   90.00
_cell.angle_beta   90.00
_cell.angle_gamma   90.00
#
_symmetry.space_group_name_H-M   'P 1'
#
loop_
_entity.id
_entity.type
_entity.pdbx_description
1 polymer ?
#
loop_
_entity_poly.entity_id
_entity_poly.type
_entity_poly.pdbx_seq_one_letter_code
_entity_poly.pdbx_strand_id
1 'polypeptide(L)'
;MSIMTLLFLAGQRQVGEKFDKESDKLKKKVFEILIDGIKIHTNINLSTKDFVQSASQAISWFSTKEYSFKHFWYSSSFENPDSAVLGADWTEELVDTSHSDRAQCRKDLDQHNSDPNPVTFPLDQSIYIDATHETVITAVIFALNLTSLAHSGPLPTDRRLEPRSFSSTHIAPFGAQLAAQVLSCPTAPGSSSTSKSIRFISNDAVIPLDGLHGCETNLNTGQCDLDNFITGLETRLSEIDYQQTCFGTP
;
A
#
# COMPACT_ATOMS: atom_id res chain seq x y z
N MET A 1 -8.75 -11.37 -20.99
CA MET A 1 -7.77 -10.26 -20.93
C MET A 1 -7.76 -9.81 -19.48
N SER A 2 -6.64 -10.00 -18.76
CA SER A 2 -6.51 -9.58 -17.36
C SER A 2 -6.05 -8.14 -17.28
N ILE A 3 -6.65 -7.35 -16.40
CA ILE A 3 -6.19 -6.02 -16.01
C ILE A 3 -5.45 -6.19 -14.68
N MET A 4 -4.21 -5.71 -14.59
CA MET A 4 -3.42 -5.74 -13.37
C MET A 4 -2.95 -4.32 -13.03
N THR A 5 -3.45 -3.76 -11.93
CA THR A 5 -3.02 -2.46 -11.41
C THR A 5 -2.02 -2.73 -10.28
N LEU A 6 -0.82 -2.18 -10.42
CA LEU A 6 0.28 -2.34 -9.46
C LEU A 6 0.65 -0.99 -8.85
N LEU A 7 0.54 -0.89 -7.54
CA LEU A 7 1.11 0.19 -6.74
C LEU A 7 2.51 -0.22 -6.26
N PHE A 8 3.51 0.58 -6.56
CA PHE A 8 4.88 0.44 -6.07
C PHE A 8 5.28 1.64 -5.21
N LEU A 9 6.34 1.47 -4.40
CA LEU A 9 7.09 2.61 -3.87
C LEU A 9 8.22 3.00 -4.85
N ALA A 10 8.23 4.24 -5.33
CA ALA A 10 9.38 4.79 -6.04
C ALA A 10 10.45 5.22 -5.03
N GLY A 11 11.36 4.29 -4.69
CA GLY A 11 12.45 4.63 -3.78
C GLY A 11 13.41 3.50 -3.47
N GLN A 12 14.58 3.54 -4.10
CA GLN A 12 15.87 3.23 -3.47
C GLN A 12 16.30 1.77 -3.30
N ARG A 13 15.75 0.78 -4.02
CA ARG A 13 16.43 -0.54 -4.11
C ARG A 13 17.84 -0.43 -4.72
N GLN A 14 18.00 0.42 -5.73
CA GLN A 14 19.32 0.77 -6.26
C GLN A 14 20.16 1.65 -5.33
N VAL A 15 19.57 2.32 -4.34
CA VAL A 15 20.37 3.14 -3.41
C VAL A 15 20.81 2.32 -2.21
N GLY A 16 20.10 1.29 -1.75
CA GLY A 16 20.66 0.32 -0.80
C GLY A 16 21.93 -0.35 -1.34
N GLU A 17 21.86 -0.91 -2.55
CA GLU A 17 23.01 -1.58 -3.17
C GLU A 17 24.12 -0.60 -3.60
N LYS A 18 23.77 0.61 -4.06
CA LYS A 18 24.75 1.64 -4.42
C LYS A 18 25.35 2.32 -3.18
N PHE A 19 24.60 2.45 -2.09
CA PHE A 19 25.10 2.95 -0.80
C PHE A 19 26.03 1.92 -0.16
N ASP A 20 25.71 0.62 -0.20
CA ASP A 20 26.63 -0.42 0.28
C ASP A 20 27.93 -0.47 -0.55
N LYS A 21 27.82 -0.36 -1.88
CA LYS A 21 28.96 -0.40 -2.81
C LYS A 21 29.81 0.88 -2.79
N GLU A 22 29.23 2.05 -2.54
CA GLU A 22 29.95 3.31 -2.34
C GLU A 22 30.48 3.44 -0.89
N SER A 23 29.76 2.90 0.11
CA SER A 23 30.22 2.78 1.51
C SER A 23 31.48 1.93 1.59
N ASP A 24 31.56 0.80 0.88
CA ASP A 24 32.78 -0.02 0.82
C ASP A 24 33.98 0.71 0.19
N LYS A 25 33.73 1.66 -0.73
CA LYS A 25 34.79 2.53 -1.27
C LYS A 25 35.22 3.62 -0.28
N LEU A 26 34.29 4.10 0.54
CA LEU A 26 34.53 5.13 1.56
C LEU A 26 35.17 4.57 2.84
N LYS A 27 34.91 3.30 3.20
CA LYS A 27 35.56 2.57 4.32
C LYS A 27 37.09 2.53 4.22
N LYS A 28 37.66 2.76 3.04
CA LYS A 28 39.12 2.78 2.80
C LYS A 28 39.72 4.18 2.79
N LYS A 29 38.91 5.25 2.89
CA LYS A 29 39.38 6.63 2.87
C LYS A 29 39.16 7.27 4.23
N VAL A 30 40.25 7.46 4.96
CA VAL A 30 40.29 8.29 6.18
C VAL A 30 40.16 9.75 5.73
N PHE A 31 39.14 10.46 6.20
CA PHE A 31 39.03 11.90 6.01
C PHE A 31 39.52 12.60 7.28
N GLU A 32 40.59 13.39 7.16
CA GLU A 32 40.98 14.37 8.16
C GLU A 32 40.18 15.66 7.91
N ILE A 33 39.37 16.08 8.86
CA ILE A 33 38.74 17.41 8.86
C ILE A 33 39.45 18.24 9.93
N LEU A 34 40.01 19.38 9.53
CA LEU A 34 40.62 20.36 10.43
C LEU A 34 39.61 21.47 10.72
N ILE A 35 39.17 21.58 11.97
CA ILE A 35 38.42 22.73 12.49
C ILE A 35 39.12 23.17 13.77
N ASP A 36 39.57 24.42 13.81
CA ASP A 36 40.18 25.11 14.96
C ASP A 36 41.21 24.28 15.77
N GLY A 37 42.13 23.63 15.05
CA GLY A 37 43.27 22.92 15.66
C GLY A 37 42.94 21.58 16.32
N ILE A 38 41.69 21.13 16.26
CA ILE A 38 41.29 19.79 16.74
C ILE A 38 41.31 18.82 15.56
N LYS A 39 42.17 17.81 15.64
CA LYS A 39 42.18 16.68 14.71
C LYS A 39 41.16 15.64 15.15
N ILE A 40 40.10 15.46 14.37
CA ILE A 40 39.15 14.37 14.58
C ILE A 40 39.39 13.30 13.51
N HIS A 41 39.86 12.14 13.93
CA HIS A 41 39.90 10.94 13.10
C HIS A 41 38.52 10.28 13.17
N THR A 42 37.72 10.36 12.11
CA THR A 42 36.49 9.57 12.05
C THR A 42 36.69 8.37 11.14
N ASN A 43 36.47 7.18 11.70
CA ASN A 43 36.38 5.93 10.95
C ASN A 43 34.89 5.59 10.90
N ILE A 44 34.16 6.10 9.91
CA ILE A 44 32.74 5.72 9.74
C ILE A 44 32.72 4.32 9.11
N ASN A 45 32.88 3.30 9.95
CA ASN A 45 32.54 1.94 9.64
C ASN A 45 31.13 1.68 10.16
N LEU A 46 30.11 1.94 9.33
CA LEU A 46 28.76 1.50 9.62
C LEU A 46 28.36 0.52 8.53
N SER A 47 28.54 -0.77 8.81
CA SER A 47 27.77 -1.79 8.12
C SER A 47 26.33 -1.79 8.65
N THR A 48 25.35 -2.22 7.86
CA THR A 48 23.95 -2.41 8.31
C THR A 48 23.88 -3.30 9.57
N LYS A 49 24.82 -4.24 9.72
CA LYS A 49 24.96 -5.06 10.93
C LYS A 49 25.42 -4.23 12.13
N ASP A 50 26.39 -3.34 11.96
CA ASP A 50 26.89 -2.48 13.05
C ASP A 50 25.85 -1.45 13.47
N PHE A 51 25.05 -0.92 12.54
CA PHE A 51 23.91 -0.05 12.85
C PHE A 51 22.80 -0.80 13.58
N VAL A 52 22.41 -2.00 13.12
CA VAL A 52 21.46 -2.86 13.83
C VAL A 52 21.97 -3.22 15.22
N GLN A 53 23.24 -3.57 15.36
CA GLN A 53 23.82 -3.96 16.64
C GLN A 53 23.94 -2.77 17.60
N SER A 54 24.26 -1.58 17.10
CA SER A 54 24.32 -0.35 17.90
C SER A 54 22.93 0.16 18.29
N ALA A 55 21.96 0.11 17.38
CA ALA A 55 20.57 0.45 17.69
C ALA A 55 20.00 -0.49 18.76
N SER A 56 20.34 -1.79 18.72
CA SER A 56 19.98 -2.77 19.76
C SER A 56 20.45 -2.38 21.17
N GLN A 57 21.52 -1.58 21.27
CA GLN A 57 22.13 -1.18 22.54
C GLN A 57 21.58 0.15 23.08
N ALA A 58 20.90 0.97 22.28
CA ALA A 58 20.37 2.28 22.70
C ALA A 58 18.84 2.30 22.89
N ILE A 59 18.10 1.52 22.10
CA ILE A 59 16.64 1.32 22.16
C ILE A 59 16.40 -0.11 21.67
N SER A 60 15.64 -0.96 22.38
CA SER A 60 15.36 -2.30 21.88
C SER A 60 14.76 -2.20 20.46
N TRP A 61 15.31 -2.93 19.48
CA TRP A 61 14.76 -2.95 18.11
C TRP A 61 13.26 -3.23 18.08
N PHE A 62 12.78 -3.99 19.06
CA PHE A 62 11.37 -4.25 19.25
C PHE A 62 10.59 -2.97 19.58
N SER A 63 11.07 -2.10 20.48
CA SER A 63 10.38 -0.85 20.79
C SER A 63 10.30 0.12 19.61
N THR A 64 11.32 0.18 18.75
CA THR A 64 11.28 1.00 17.53
C THR A 64 10.25 0.47 16.54
N LYS A 65 10.17 -0.86 16.36
CA LYS A 65 9.15 -1.48 15.50
C LYS A 65 7.74 -1.22 16.02
N GLU A 66 7.51 -1.41 17.33
CA GLU A 66 6.23 -1.13 17.95
C GLU A 66 5.82 0.34 17.78
N TYR A 67 6.78 1.27 17.94
CA TYR A 67 6.54 2.68 17.66
C TYR A 67 6.09 2.90 16.21
N SER A 68 6.79 2.32 15.24
CA SER A 68 6.41 2.43 13.83
C SER A 68 5.02 1.84 13.56
N PHE A 69 4.68 0.67 14.09
CA PHE A 69 3.36 0.07 13.89
C PHE A 69 2.25 0.97 14.41
N LYS A 70 2.41 1.51 15.63
CA LYS A 70 1.46 2.44 16.23
C LYS A 70 1.37 3.73 15.42
N HIS A 71 2.50 4.27 14.99
CA HIS A 71 2.52 5.49 14.17
C HIS A 71 1.68 5.29 12.91
N PHE A 72 1.97 4.27 12.09
CA PHE A 72 1.20 4.00 10.87
C PHE A 72 -0.29 3.72 11.13
N TRP A 73 -0.62 2.98 12.19
CA TRP A 73 -2.02 2.70 12.57
C TRP A 73 -2.79 3.99 12.85
N TYR A 74 -2.22 4.86 13.68
CA TYR A 74 -2.89 6.05 14.20
C TYR A 74 -2.75 7.29 13.31
N SER A 75 -1.74 7.36 12.42
CA SER A 75 -1.52 8.53 11.57
C SER A 75 -1.94 8.35 10.13
N SER A 76 -1.93 7.11 9.61
CA SER A 76 -1.96 6.89 8.15
C SER A 76 -2.75 5.64 7.73
N SER A 77 -3.63 5.13 8.60
CA SER A 77 -4.40 3.90 8.36
C SER A 77 -5.70 3.86 9.18
N PHE A 78 -6.14 2.67 9.61
CA PHE A 78 -7.47 2.35 10.13
C PHE A 78 -8.05 3.23 11.25
N GLU A 79 -7.24 3.90 12.09
CA GLU A 79 -7.76 4.79 13.15
C GLU A 79 -7.84 6.26 12.71
N ASN A 80 -7.25 6.62 11.59
CA ASN A 80 -7.27 7.99 11.11
C ASN A 80 -8.29 8.12 9.96
N PRO A 81 -9.46 8.75 10.17
CA PRO A 81 -10.47 8.91 9.12
C PRO A 81 -9.93 9.66 7.89
N ASP A 82 -8.99 10.61 8.10
CA ASP A 82 -8.33 11.33 7.01
C ASP A 82 -7.60 10.38 6.05
N SER A 83 -7.13 9.22 6.54
CA SER A 83 -6.42 8.25 5.71
C SER A 83 -7.33 7.53 4.72
N ALA A 84 -8.62 7.34 5.03
CA ALA A 84 -9.56 6.79 4.06
C ALA A 84 -9.78 7.78 2.92
N VAL A 85 -9.89 9.07 3.24
CA VAL A 85 -10.04 10.15 2.25
C VAL A 85 -8.80 10.25 1.36
N LEU A 86 -7.59 10.22 1.95
CA LEU A 86 -6.34 10.26 1.19
C LEU A 86 -6.14 9.05 0.25
N GLY A 87 -6.80 7.93 0.51
CA GLY A 87 -6.77 6.75 -0.34
C GLY A 87 -7.95 6.62 -1.29
N ALA A 88 -8.97 7.49 -1.17
CA ALA A 88 -10.22 7.39 -1.90
C ALA A 88 -10.01 7.62 -3.40
N ASP A 89 -9.26 8.66 -3.78
CA ASP A 89 -9.00 9.00 -5.19
C ASP A 89 -8.42 7.82 -5.98
N TRP A 90 -7.40 7.14 -5.46
CA TRP A 90 -6.83 5.95 -6.12
C TRP A 90 -7.82 4.78 -6.17
N THR A 91 -8.69 4.69 -5.15
CA THR A 91 -9.71 3.64 -5.06
C THR A 91 -10.84 3.88 -6.08
N GLU A 92 -11.18 5.13 -6.36
CA GLU A 92 -12.08 5.54 -7.45
C GLU A 92 -11.46 5.21 -8.82
N GLU A 93 -10.18 5.56 -9.03
CA GLU A 93 -9.46 5.17 -10.26
C GLU A 93 -9.41 3.65 -10.46
N LEU A 94 -9.34 2.87 -9.37
CA LEU A 94 -9.42 1.42 -9.43
C LEU A 94 -10.81 0.94 -9.88
N VAL A 95 -11.89 1.56 -9.40
CA VAL A 95 -13.26 1.25 -9.87
C VAL A 95 -13.34 1.49 -11.37
N ASP A 96 -12.91 2.67 -11.83
CA ASP A 96 -12.90 3.06 -13.24
C ASP A 96 -12.17 2.02 -14.09
N THR A 97 -10.93 1.70 -13.73
CA THR A 97 -10.10 0.75 -14.49
C THR A 97 -10.57 -0.71 -14.40
N SER A 98 -11.41 -1.04 -13.42
CA SER A 98 -11.94 -2.39 -13.19
C SER A 98 -13.21 -2.70 -13.99
N HIS A 99 -13.88 -1.70 -14.55
CA HIS A 99 -15.10 -1.93 -15.32
C HIS A 99 -14.87 -2.86 -16.52
N SER A 100 -15.74 -3.87 -16.59
CA SER A 100 -15.76 -4.82 -17.70
C SER A 100 -16.14 -4.18 -19.04
N ASP A 101 -16.96 -3.13 -19.01
CA ASP A 101 -17.42 -2.39 -20.17
C ASP A 101 -16.79 -0.99 -20.20
N ARG A 102 -15.97 -0.77 -21.23
CA ARG A 102 -15.31 0.53 -21.47
C ARG A 102 -16.30 1.66 -21.76
N ALA A 103 -17.51 1.35 -22.21
CA ALA A 103 -18.56 2.35 -22.41
C ALA A 103 -19.25 2.75 -21.10
N GLN A 104 -19.35 1.83 -20.14
CA GLN A 104 -19.82 2.12 -18.79
C GLN A 104 -18.77 2.97 -18.04
N CYS A 105 -17.52 2.53 -18.08
CA CYS A 105 -16.35 3.23 -17.54
C CYS A 105 -16.29 4.71 -17.94
N ARG A 106 -16.48 5.04 -19.23
CA ARG A 106 -16.51 6.45 -19.68
C ARG A 106 -17.67 7.27 -19.09
N LYS A 107 -18.84 6.66 -18.88
CA LYS A 107 -20.00 7.36 -18.31
C LYS A 107 -19.82 7.65 -16.82
N ASP A 108 -19.12 6.78 -16.10
CA ASP A 108 -18.90 6.91 -14.67
C ASP A 108 -17.81 7.97 -14.38
N LEU A 109 -16.77 8.04 -15.23
CA LEU A 109 -15.79 9.14 -15.24
C LEU A 109 -16.39 10.51 -15.57
N ASP A 110 -17.29 10.57 -16.56
CA ASP A 110 -18.02 11.81 -16.88
C ASP A 110 -18.82 12.34 -15.67
N GLN A 111 -19.21 11.47 -14.73
CA GLN A 111 -19.91 11.84 -13.49
C GLN A 111 -18.96 12.30 -12.37
N HIS A 112 -17.69 11.86 -12.36
CA HIS A 112 -16.71 12.14 -11.30
C HIS A 112 -15.92 13.45 -11.45
N ASN A 113 -16.39 14.42 -12.25
CA ASN A 113 -15.71 15.71 -12.51
C ASN A 113 -14.26 15.63 -13.02
N SER A 114 -13.79 14.43 -13.35
CA SER A 114 -12.47 14.19 -13.93
C SER A 114 -12.68 14.02 -15.42
N ASP A 115 -12.44 15.06 -16.22
CA ASP A 115 -12.32 14.93 -17.69
C ASP A 115 -11.05 14.11 -17.96
N PRO A 116 -11.15 12.79 -18.19
CA PRO A 116 -9.96 11.96 -18.26
C PRO A 116 -9.29 12.25 -19.58
N ASN A 117 -8.21 13.03 -19.55
CA ASN A 117 -7.36 13.17 -20.70
C ASN A 117 -6.84 11.76 -21.07
N PRO A 118 -7.20 11.20 -22.23
CA PRO A 118 -6.86 9.82 -22.58
C PRO A 118 -5.35 9.62 -22.77
N VAL A 119 -4.58 10.71 -22.83
CA VAL A 119 -3.12 10.68 -22.85
C VAL A 119 -2.54 10.41 -21.46
N THR A 120 -3.17 10.93 -20.40
CA THR A 120 -2.67 10.82 -19.03
C THR A 120 -3.38 9.76 -18.20
N PHE A 121 -4.62 9.40 -18.55
CA PHE A 121 -5.39 8.34 -17.90
C PHE A 121 -6.07 7.41 -18.93
N PRO A 122 -5.28 6.57 -19.64
CA PRO A 122 -5.80 5.68 -20.67
C PRO A 122 -6.51 4.45 -20.08
N LEU A 123 -7.82 4.33 -20.29
CA LEU A 123 -8.63 3.22 -19.75
C LEU A 123 -8.55 1.89 -20.53
N ASP A 124 -7.79 1.85 -21.62
CA ASP A 124 -7.70 0.69 -22.51
C ASP A 124 -6.45 -0.16 -22.29
N GLN A 125 -5.79 0.00 -21.13
CA GLN A 125 -4.58 -0.74 -20.77
C GLN A 125 -4.88 -2.03 -20.01
N SER A 126 -4.00 -3.02 -20.18
CA SER A 126 -4.04 -4.27 -19.41
C SER A 126 -3.19 -4.21 -18.14
N ILE A 127 -2.30 -3.21 -18.02
CA ILE A 127 -1.43 -3.05 -16.87
C ILE A 127 -1.33 -1.56 -16.55
N TYR A 128 -1.60 -1.22 -15.29
CA TYR A 128 -1.39 0.11 -14.71
C TYR A 128 -0.30 -0.01 -13.65
N ILE A 129 0.60 0.96 -13.59
CA ILE A 129 1.73 0.96 -12.65
C ILE A 129 1.89 2.35 -12.06
N ASP A 130 1.59 2.48 -10.78
CA ASP A 130 1.72 3.73 -10.03
C ASP A 130 2.84 3.62 -9.02
N ALA A 131 3.48 4.75 -8.72
CA ALA A 131 4.51 4.82 -7.70
C ALA A 131 4.17 5.87 -6.65
N THR A 132 4.20 5.49 -5.37
CA THR A 132 3.74 6.34 -4.26
C THR A 132 4.61 6.19 -3.01
N HIS A 133 4.12 6.70 -1.87
CA HIS A 133 4.72 6.62 -0.54
C HIS A 133 4.03 5.59 0.36
N GLU A 134 4.73 5.14 1.39
CA GLU A 134 4.28 4.11 2.32
C GLU A 134 3.01 4.48 3.06
N THR A 135 2.86 5.77 3.40
CA THR A 135 1.66 6.32 4.03
C THR A 135 0.46 6.32 3.09
N VAL A 136 0.70 6.45 1.78
CA VAL A 136 -0.36 6.36 0.75
C VAL A 136 -0.78 4.91 0.55
N ILE A 137 0.16 3.96 0.56
CA ILE A 137 -0.20 2.52 0.52
C ILE A 137 -1.10 2.15 1.71
N THR A 138 -0.77 2.61 2.92
CA THR A 138 -1.59 2.31 4.11
C THR A 138 -2.93 3.04 4.11
N ALA A 139 -3.01 4.22 3.48
CA ALA A 139 -4.25 4.96 3.23
C ALA A 139 -5.16 4.22 2.23
N VAL A 140 -4.61 3.79 1.08
CA VAL A 140 -5.32 2.98 0.07
C VAL A 140 -5.87 1.69 0.68
N ILE A 141 -5.06 0.98 1.49
CA ILE A 141 -5.50 -0.22 2.19
C ILE A 141 -6.72 0.03 3.09
N PHE A 142 -6.79 1.20 3.73
CA PHE A 142 -7.91 1.58 4.57
C PHE A 142 -9.13 2.03 3.75
N ALA A 143 -8.92 2.78 2.65
CA ALA A 143 -9.98 3.16 1.72
C ALA A 143 -10.66 1.93 1.11
N LEU A 144 -9.87 0.94 0.68
CA LEU A 144 -10.32 -0.38 0.18
C LEU A 144 -10.99 -1.25 1.25
N ASN A 145 -10.99 -0.84 2.51
CA ASN A 145 -11.50 -1.60 3.65
C ASN A 145 -10.93 -3.03 3.76
N LEU A 146 -9.61 -3.20 3.61
CA LEU A 146 -8.95 -4.51 3.73
C LEU A 146 -8.80 -4.93 5.20
N THR A 147 -9.93 -5.21 5.85
CA THR A 147 -10.06 -5.43 7.30
C THR A 147 -9.24 -6.58 7.84
N SER A 148 -8.85 -7.55 7.01
CA SER A 148 -7.97 -8.66 7.42
C SER A 148 -6.63 -8.17 7.99
N LEU A 149 -6.15 -7.01 7.53
CA LEU A 149 -4.92 -6.37 8.02
C LEU A 149 -5.13 -5.63 9.36
N ALA A 150 -6.37 -5.53 9.82
CA ALA A 150 -6.80 -4.83 11.03
C ALA A 150 -7.63 -5.71 12.00
N HIS A 151 -7.78 -7.01 11.75
CA HIS A 151 -8.63 -7.91 12.55
C HIS A 151 -8.34 -7.92 14.06
N SER A 152 -7.10 -7.64 14.48
CA SER A 152 -6.74 -7.57 15.90
C SER A 152 -7.27 -6.31 16.61
N GLY A 153 -7.84 -5.36 15.88
CA GLY A 153 -8.30 -4.06 16.39
C GLY A 153 -7.16 -3.08 16.69
N PRO A 154 -7.48 -1.95 17.35
CA PRO A 154 -6.52 -0.89 17.64
C PRO A 154 -5.30 -1.35 18.44
N LEU A 155 -4.13 -0.83 18.07
CA LEU A 155 -2.87 -1.17 18.72
C LEU A 155 -2.73 -0.46 20.09
N PRO A 156 -2.75 -1.15 21.24
CA PRO A 156 -2.67 -0.52 22.56
C PRO A 156 -1.44 0.40 22.70
N THR A 157 -1.61 1.59 23.25
CA THR A 157 -0.50 2.57 23.38
C THR A 157 0.48 2.20 24.49
N ASP A 158 0.01 1.53 25.54
CA ASP A 158 0.72 1.19 26.78
C ASP A 158 1.43 -0.17 26.76
N ARG A 159 1.03 -1.07 25.85
CA ARG A 159 1.59 -2.42 25.73
C ARG A 159 1.82 -2.82 24.28
N ARG A 160 2.39 -4.00 24.09
CA ARG A 160 2.47 -4.67 22.79
C ARG A 160 1.28 -5.61 22.61
N LEU A 161 0.73 -5.66 21.41
CA LEU A 161 -0.29 -6.63 21.02
C LEU A 161 0.35 -7.78 20.24
N GLU A 162 0.21 -9.00 20.75
CA GLU A 162 0.62 -10.24 20.08
C GLU A 162 -0.43 -11.34 20.33
N PRO A 163 -0.92 -12.04 19.28
CA PRO A 163 -0.70 -11.73 17.86
C PRO A 163 -1.42 -10.44 17.44
N ARG A 164 -0.89 -9.76 16.41
CA ARG A 164 -1.54 -8.62 15.76
C ARG A 164 -1.67 -8.86 14.25
N SER A 165 -2.71 -8.29 13.66
CA SER A 165 -2.90 -8.34 12.20
C SER A 165 -2.13 -7.23 11.49
N PHE A 166 -2.05 -6.05 12.12
CA PHE A 166 -1.39 -4.90 11.53
C PHE A 166 0.13 -4.93 11.74
N SER A 167 0.88 -4.78 10.66
CA SER A 167 2.34 -4.72 10.68
C SER A 167 2.82 -3.86 9.52
N SER A 168 3.32 -2.65 9.79
CA SER A 168 3.83 -1.77 8.73
C SER A 168 4.99 -2.41 7.96
N THR A 169 5.77 -3.30 8.58
CA THR A 169 6.84 -4.06 7.90
C THR A 169 6.32 -5.13 6.94
N HIS A 170 5.07 -5.57 7.08
CA HIS A 170 4.43 -6.48 6.11
C HIS A 170 3.58 -5.74 5.09
N ILE A 171 3.06 -4.56 5.45
CA ILE A 171 2.15 -3.78 4.61
C ILE A 171 2.92 -2.84 3.68
N ALA A 172 3.82 -2.03 4.25
CA ALA A 172 4.57 -1.02 3.52
C ALA A 172 6.08 -1.05 3.83
N PRO A 173 6.77 -2.20 3.62
CA PRO A 173 8.23 -2.23 3.66
C PRO A 173 8.84 -1.38 2.53
N PHE A 174 10.16 -1.16 2.57
CA PHE A 174 10.84 -0.58 1.40
C PHE A 174 10.62 -1.42 0.15
N GLY A 175 10.16 -0.78 -0.93
CA GLY A 175 9.79 -1.47 -2.16
C GLY A 175 8.49 -2.27 -2.06
N ALA A 176 7.59 -1.87 -1.16
CA ALA A 176 6.26 -2.46 -1.02
C ALA A 176 5.51 -2.48 -2.35
N GLN A 177 4.69 -3.51 -2.50
CA GLN A 177 3.86 -3.76 -3.66
C GLN A 177 2.44 -4.07 -3.21
N LEU A 178 1.47 -3.42 -3.84
CA LEU A 178 0.05 -3.75 -3.73
C LEU A 178 -0.49 -3.93 -5.16
N ALA A 179 -1.00 -5.11 -5.47
CA ALA A 179 -1.48 -5.44 -6.80
C ALA A 179 -2.95 -5.86 -6.75
N ALA A 180 -3.77 -5.19 -7.56
CA ALA A 180 -5.12 -5.65 -7.88
C ALA A 180 -5.07 -6.46 -9.19
N GLN A 181 -5.61 -7.68 -9.17
CA GLN A 181 -5.59 -8.59 -10.32
C GLN A 181 -7.01 -8.96 -10.73
N VAL A 182 -7.44 -8.51 -11.90
CA VAL A 182 -8.68 -8.97 -12.54
C VAL A 182 -8.39 -10.22 -13.36
N LEU A 183 -9.03 -11.32 -13.00
CA LEU A 183 -8.89 -12.64 -13.61
C LEU A 183 -10.15 -12.95 -14.43
N SER A 184 -9.98 -13.71 -15.51
CA SER A 184 -11.10 -14.25 -16.28
C SER A 184 -10.93 -15.76 -16.39
N CYS A 185 -11.90 -16.50 -15.84
CA CYS A 185 -11.84 -17.95 -15.71
C CYS A 185 -13.07 -18.60 -16.36
N PRO A 186 -12.93 -19.74 -17.06
CA PRO A 186 -14.08 -20.51 -17.52
C PRO A 186 -14.98 -20.90 -16.35
N THR A 187 -16.30 -20.77 -16.50
CA THR A 187 -17.27 -21.11 -15.44
C THR A 187 -17.34 -22.61 -15.14
N ALA A 188 -16.95 -23.44 -16.10
CA ALA A 188 -16.77 -24.88 -15.95
C ALA A 188 -15.69 -25.38 -16.92
N PRO A 189 -15.06 -26.54 -16.67
CA PRO A 189 -14.13 -27.15 -17.61
C PRO A 189 -14.77 -27.33 -18.99
N GLY A 190 -14.17 -26.73 -20.02
CA GLY A 190 -14.70 -26.77 -21.41
C GLY A 190 -15.85 -25.81 -21.72
N SER A 191 -16.26 -24.96 -20.77
CA SER A 191 -17.25 -23.91 -21.00
C SER A 191 -16.67 -22.77 -21.85
N SER A 192 -17.46 -22.25 -22.77
CA SER A 192 -17.19 -20.98 -23.47
C SER A 192 -17.59 -19.76 -22.64
N SER A 193 -18.37 -19.95 -21.57
CA SER A 193 -18.74 -18.91 -20.62
C SER A 193 -17.58 -18.67 -19.65
N THR A 194 -17.26 -17.41 -19.43
CA THR A 194 -16.22 -16.96 -18.49
C THR A 194 -16.83 -16.09 -17.39
N SER A 195 -16.37 -16.29 -16.16
CA SER A 195 -16.58 -15.36 -15.05
C SER A 195 -15.36 -14.45 -14.89
N LYS A 196 -15.56 -13.28 -14.28
CA LYS A 196 -14.49 -12.38 -13.91
C LYS A 196 -14.45 -12.20 -12.40
N SER A 197 -13.24 -12.14 -11.85
CA SER A 197 -13.03 -11.95 -10.43
C SER A 197 -11.84 -11.03 -10.20
N ILE A 198 -11.80 -10.35 -9.06
CA ILE A 198 -10.64 -9.57 -8.63
C ILE A 198 -10.05 -10.13 -7.34
N ARG A 199 -8.75 -9.99 -7.16
CA ARG A 199 -8.06 -10.26 -5.89
C ARG A 199 -6.94 -9.27 -5.66
N PHE A 200 -6.55 -9.12 -4.40
CA PHE A 200 -5.42 -8.29 -4.00
C PHE A 200 -4.23 -9.12 -3.54
N ILE A 201 -3.04 -8.70 -3.93
CA ILE A 201 -1.76 -9.25 -3.48
C ILE A 201 -0.94 -8.11 -2.90
N SER A 202 -0.57 -8.19 -1.63
CA SER A 202 0.39 -7.28 -1.00
C SER A 202 1.65 -8.02 -0.64
N ASN A 203 2.79 -7.59 -1.16
CA ASN A 203 4.10 -8.17 -0.86
C ASN A 203 4.09 -9.71 -0.96
N ASP A 204 3.57 -10.23 -2.07
CA ASP A 204 3.40 -11.66 -2.39
C ASP A 204 2.37 -12.43 -1.53
N ALA A 205 1.64 -11.75 -0.64
CA ALA A 205 0.57 -12.33 0.16
C ALA A 205 -0.82 -11.94 -0.38
N VAL A 206 -1.71 -12.91 -0.52
CA VAL A 206 -3.11 -12.67 -0.89
C VAL A 206 -3.84 -12.00 0.29
N ILE A 207 -4.59 -10.94 0.00
CA ILE A 207 -5.44 -10.25 0.97
C ILE A 207 -6.91 -10.61 0.71
N PRO A 208 -7.64 -11.19 1.69
CA PRO A 208 -9.08 -11.36 1.62
C PRO A 208 -9.84 -10.02 1.47
N LEU A 209 -10.92 -10.03 0.71
CA LEU A 209 -11.79 -8.87 0.47
C LEU A 209 -13.07 -8.90 1.31
N ASP A 210 -13.04 -9.60 2.44
CA ASP A 210 -14.19 -9.84 3.33
C ASP A 210 -14.67 -8.59 4.09
N GLY A 211 -13.92 -7.48 4.01
CA GLY A 211 -14.37 -6.17 4.49
C GLY A 211 -15.31 -5.43 3.52
N LEU A 212 -15.39 -5.84 2.25
CA LEU A 212 -16.28 -5.21 1.28
C LEU A 212 -17.62 -5.94 1.21
N HIS A 213 -18.72 -5.18 1.22
CA HIS A 213 -20.05 -5.74 1.06
C HIS A 213 -20.18 -6.43 -0.31
N GLY A 214 -20.67 -7.67 -0.34
CA GLY A 214 -20.79 -8.47 -1.56
C GLY A 214 -19.58 -9.36 -1.88
N CYS A 215 -18.46 -9.19 -1.17
CA CYS A 215 -17.31 -10.08 -1.27
C CYS A 215 -17.30 -11.09 -0.11
N GLU A 216 -17.65 -12.34 -0.41
CA GLU A 216 -17.59 -13.42 0.59
C GLU A 216 -16.14 -13.79 0.94
N THR A 217 -15.93 -14.27 2.17
CA THR A 217 -14.61 -14.71 2.63
C THR A 217 -14.12 -15.90 1.80
N ASN A 218 -13.10 -15.68 0.97
CA ASN A 218 -12.44 -16.72 0.19
C ASN A 218 -10.97 -16.83 0.56
N LEU A 219 -10.67 -17.54 1.66
CA LEU A 219 -9.30 -17.67 2.17
C LEU A 219 -8.37 -18.48 1.25
N ASN A 220 -8.91 -19.26 0.31
CA ASN A 220 -8.11 -20.08 -0.59
C ASN A 220 -7.49 -19.28 -1.72
N THR A 221 -8.25 -18.31 -2.27
CA THR A 221 -7.84 -17.58 -3.48
C THR A 221 -7.84 -16.07 -3.34
N GLY A 222 -8.53 -15.53 -2.32
CA GLY A 222 -8.78 -14.10 -2.12
C GLY A 222 -9.61 -13.46 -3.22
N GLN A 223 -10.28 -14.26 -4.06
CA GLN A 223 -11.06 -13.77 -5.18
C GLN A 223 -12.45 -13.33 -4.74
N CYS A 224 -12.89 -12.18 -5.25
CA CYS A 224 -14.25 -11.70 -5.24
C CYS A 224 -14.78 -11.60 -6.67
N ASP A 225 -16.07 -11.85 -6.89
CA ASP A 225 -16.70 -11.55 -8.18
C ASP A 225 -16.52 -10.07 -8.53
N LEU A 226 -16.19 -9.77 -9.79
CA LEU A 226 -15.79 -8.42 -10.20
C LEU A 226 -16.93 -7.41 -10.05
N ASP A 227 -18.16 -7.78 -10.39
CA ASP A 227 -19.30 -6.87 -10.34
C ASP A 227 -19.70 -6.63 -8.87
N ASN A 228 -19.68 -7.68 -8.05
CA ASN A 228 -19.88 -7.54 -6.60
C ASN A 228 -18.80 -6.65 -5.95
N PHE A 229 -17.54 -6.80 -6.36
CA PHE A 229 -16.45 -5.96 -5.87
C PHE A 229 -16.68 -4.49 -6.22
N ILE A 230 -17.04 -4.17 -7.47
CA ILE A 230 -17.30 -2.79 -7.90
C ILE A 230 -18.42 -2.18 -7.05
N THR A 231 -19.57 -2.86 -6.94
CA THR A 231 -20.69 -2.37 -6.13
C THR A 231 -20.32 -2.22 -4.64
N GLY A 232 -19.55 -3.17 -4.10
CA GLY A 232 -19.06 -3.11 -2.72
C GLY A 232 -18.11 -1.94 -2.49
N LEU A 233 -17.24 -1.65 -3.46
CA LEU A 233 -16.27 -0.58 -3.37
C LEU A 233 -16.91 0.80 -3.57
N GLU A 234 -17.85 0.95 -4.50
CA GLU A 234 -18.68 2.16 -4.64
C GLU A 234 -19.46 2.47 -3.36
N THR A 235 -20.04 1.43 -2.74
CA THR A 235 -20.71 1.58 -1.44
C THR A 235 -19.72 2.09 -0.39
N ARG A 236 -18.54 1.48 -0.31
CA ARG A 236 -17.48 1.89 0.62
C ARG A 236 -17.02 3.33 0.39
N LEU A 237 -16.81 3.73 -0.86
CA LEU A 237 -16.43 5.09 -1.24
C LEU A 237 -17.51 6.11 -0.81
N SER A 238 -18.80 5.76 -0.95
CA SER A 238 -19.89 6.63 -0.50
C SER A 238 -19.95 6.86 1.02
N GLU A 239 -19.29 6.01 1.82
CA GLU A 239 -19.14 6.19 3.28
C GLU A 239 -17.99 7.14 3.64
N ILE A 240 -17.08 7.44 2.70
CA ILE A 240 -15.91 8.29 2.91
C ILE A 240 -16.29 9.74 2.59
N ASP A 241 -16.51 10.54 3.65
CA ASP A 241 -16.92 11.93 3.50
C ASP A 241 -15.71 12.87 3.39
N TYR A 242 -15.31 13.19 2.16
CA TYR A 242 -14.24 14.15 1.87
C TYR A 242 -14.53 15.54 2.45
N GLN A 243 -15.77 16.05 2.28
CA GLN A 243 -16.11 17.42 2.66
C GLN A 243 -16.07 17.60 4.18
N GLN A 244 -16.70 16.68 4.91
CA GLN A 244 -16.70 16.71 6.36
C GLN A 244 -15.29 16.49 6.93
N THR A 245 -14.51 15.57 6.35
CA THR A 245 -13.18 15.24 6.87
C THR A 245 -12.16 16.35 6.60
N CYS A 246 -12.13 16.92 5.39
CA CYS A 246 -11.14 17.93 5.02
C CYS A 246 -11.53 19.35 5.43
N PHE A 247 -12.83 19.69 5.44
CA PHE A 247 -13.29 21.07 5.68
C PHE A 247 -14.17 21.22 6.92
N GLY A 248 -14.59 20.12 7.56
CA GLY A 248 -15.46 20.18 8.74
C GLY A 248 -16.86 20.71 8.43
N THR A 249 -17.27 20.70 7.17
CA THR A 249 -18.57 21.19 6.71
C THR A 249 -19.51 20.02 6.44
N PRO A 250 -20.68 19.98 7.09
CA PRO A 250 -21.71 18.97 6.84
C PRO A 250 -22.46 19.18 5.51
#